data_AF-A0A558QRE3-F1
#
_entry.id   AF-A0A558QRE3-F1
#
_cell.length_a   1.000
_cell.length_b   1.000
_cell.length_c   1.000
_cell.angle_alpha   90.00
_cell.angle_beta   90.00
_cell.angle_gamma   90.00
#
_symmetry.space_group_name_H-M   'P 1'
#
loop_
_entity.id
_entity.type
_entity.pdbx_description
1 polymer ?
#
loop_
_entity_poly.entity_id
_entity_poly.type
_entity_poly.pdbx_seq_one_letter_code
_entity_poly.pdbx_strand_id
1 'polypeptide(L)'
;MFAETSVPAGLLRDHSTKDGVWGLIHVERGQLRYRITDPRREATEILLAAGAMPGIVEPTIVHHVEPVGAVLFQVEFFRTAAGIIPLCRFEELAERENRLLAQKITYTKIQ
;
A
#
# COMPACT_ATOMS: atom_id res chain seq x y z
N MET A 1 11.06 9.28 -8.35
CA MET A 1 11.54 8.75 -7.06
C MET A 1 11.56 9.87 -6.04
N PHE A 2 11.35 9.56 -4.76
CA PHE A 2 11.33 10.48 -3.63
C PHE A 2 12.31 10.01 -2.56
N ALA A 3 13.09 10.94 -2.03
CA ALA A 3 13.89 10.76 -0.82
C ALA A 3 13.16 11.34 0.40
N GLU A 4 13.63 11.07 1.62
CA GLU A 4 13.01 11.55 2.87
C GLU A 4 12.81 13.07 2.91
N THR A 5 13.73 13.82 2.30
CA THR A 5 13.70 15.29 2.23
C THR A 5 12.91 15.82 1.04
N SER A 6 12.52 14.97 0.10
CA SER A 6 11.86 15.37 -1.16
C SER A 6 10.48 14.73 -1.33
N VAL A 7 9.90 14.16 -0.28
CA VAL A 7 8.54 13.62 -0.33
C VAL A 7 7.54 14.78 -0.47
N PRO A 8 6.65 14.76 -1.49
CA PRO A 8 5.60 15.78 -1.59
C PRO A 8 4.75 15.78 -0.33
N ALA A 9 4.52 16.97 0.26
CA ALA A 9 3.74 17.12 1.49
C ALA A 9 2.29 16.59 1.42
N GLY A 10 1.77 16.35 0.21
CA GLY A 10 0.50 15.67 0.00
C GLY A 10 0.54 14.18 0.38
N LEU A 11 1.66 13.49 0.12
CA LEU A 11 1.80 12.06 0.43
C LEU A 11 1.97 11.79 1.93
N LEU A 12 2.46 12.78 2.68
CA LEU A 12 2.68 12.71 4.13
C LEU A 12 1.40 12.93 4.96
N ARG A 13 0.28 13.24 4.30
CA ARG A 13 -1.01 13.50 4.94
C ARG A 13 -2.05 12.58 4.33
N ASP A 14 -3.17 12.43 5.03
CA ASP A 14 -4.30 11.65 4.52
C ASP A 14 -4.73 12.15 3.13
N HIS A 15 -4.70 11.24 2.17
CA HIS A 15 -5.11 11.45 0.80
C HIS A 15 -5.62 10.14 0.22
N SER A 16 -6.14 10.19 -1.01
CA SER A 16 -6.56 9.00 -1.73
C SER A 16 -6.27 9.16 -3.22
N THR A 17 -6.23 8.02 -3.92
CA THR A 17 -6.23 7.99 -5.38
C THR A 17 -7.65 8.21 -5.91
N LYS A 18 -7.75 8.62 -7.17
CA LYS A 18 -9.04 8.76 -7.87
C LYS A 18 -9.71 7.40 -8.03
N ASP A 19 -11.02 7.42 -8.27
CA ASP A 19 -11.76 6.22 -8.65
C ASP A 19 -11.13 5.52 -9.87
N GLY A 20 -11.06 4.19 -9.77
CA GLY A 20 -10.40 3.30 -10.73
C GLY A 20 -8.87 3.47 -10.85
N VAL A 21 -8.21 4.25 -9.98
CA VAL A 21 -6.75 4.42 -9.99
C VAL A 21 -6.12 3.69 -8.81
N TRP A 22 -5.31 2.70 -9.14
CA TRP A 22 -4.47 1.97 -8.20
C TRP A 22 -3.09 2.62 -8.10
N GLY A 23 -2.44 2.45 -6.95
CA GLY A 23 -1.04 2.82 -6.77
C GLY A 23 -0.21 1.63 -6.30
N LEU A 24 1.04 1.55 -6.75
CA LEU A 24 2.06 0.66 -6.18
C LEU A 24 3.21 1.49 -5.62
N ILE A 25 3.58 1.22 -4.37
CA ILE A 25 4.68 1.89 -3.68
C ILE A 25 5.88 0.95 -3.67
N HIS A 26 6.93 1.33 -4.41
CA HIS A 26 8.18 0.58 -4.49
C HIS A 26 9.25 1.27 -3.66
N VAL A 27 9.79 0.57 -2.66
CA VAL A 27 10.93 1.05 -1.86
C VAL A 27 12.21 0.45 -2.44
N GLU A 28 13.13 1.31 -2.87
CA GLU A 28 14.42 0.92 -3.43
C GLU A 28 15.52 0.88 -2.37
N ARG A 29 15.44 1.78 -1.37
CA ARG A 29 16.36 1.81 -0.23
C ARG A 29 15.63 2.28 1.03
N GLY A 30 16.07 1.78 2.18
CA GLY A 30 15.53 2.17 3.48
C GLY A 30 14.14 1.60 3.72
N GLN A 31 13.34 2.35 4.48
CA GLN A 31 12.00 1.93 4.90
C GLN A 31 10.99 3.06 4.78
N LEU A 32 9.78 2.71 4.39
CA LEU A 32 8.65 3.61 4.30
C LEU A 32 7.47 3.00 5.04
N ARG A 33 6.90 3.75 5.98
CA ARG A 33 5.68 3.33 6.63
C ARG A 33 4.49 3.77 5.80
N TYR A 34 3.58 2.84 5.53
CA TYR A 34 2.32 3.06 4.82
C TYR A 34 1.17 2.81 5.79
N ARG A 35 0.25 3.77 5.91
CA ARG A 35 -0.90 3.68 6.81
C ARG A 35 -2.21 3.84 6.05
N ILE A 36 -3.16 2.97 6.33
CA ILE A 36 -4.55 3.09 5.88
C ILE A 36 -5.37 3.63 7.05
N THR A 37 -5.97 4.79 6.85
CA THR A 37 -6.76 5.53 7.85
C THR A 37 -8.23 5.65 7.47
N ASP A 38 -8.62 5.08 6.33
CA ASP A 38 -9.99 5.08 5.85
C ASP A 38 -10.94 4.28 6.77
N PRO A 39 -12.10 4.83 7.17
CA PRO A 39 -13.05 4.12 8.03
C PRO A 39 -13.72 2.91 7.38
N ARG A 40 -13.62 2.76 6.03
CA ARG A 40 -14.12 1.57 5.31
C ARG A 40 -13.18 0.36 5.44
N ARG A 41 -11.97 0.55 5.98
CA ARG A 41 -10.96 -0.49 6.21
C ARG A 41 -10.62 -0.54 7.69
N GLU A 42 -10.10 -1.68 8.13
CA GLU A 42 -9.45 -1.75 9.44
C GLU A 42 -8.18 -0.89 9.41
N ALA A 43 -7.95 -0.10 10.45
CA ALA A 43 -6.76 0.73 10.56
C ALA A 43 -5.51 -0.17 10.48
N THR A 44 -4.69 0.06 9.46
CA THR A 44 -3.55 -0.82 9.15
C THR A 44 -2.29 0.02 8.99
N GLU A 45 -1.19 -0.46 9.56
CA GLU A 45 0.16 0.07 9.37
C GLU A 45 1.06 -1.01 8.80
N ILE A 46 1.76 -0.71 7.71
CA ILE A 46 2.68 -1.61 7.02
C ILE A 46 4.04 -0.92 6.87
N LEU A 47 5.11 -1.61 7.27
CA LEU A 47 6.47 -1.16 7.03
C LEU A 47 6.98 -1.76 5.72
N LEU A 48 7.07 -0.93 4.68
CA LEU A 48 7.63 -1.29 3.39
C LEU A 48 9.14 -1.15 3.43
N ALA A 49 9.86 -2.13 2.87
CA ALA A 49 11.32 -2.17 2.86
C ALA A 49 11.85 -2.57 1.48
N ALA A 50 13.10 -2.20 1.21
CA ALA A 50 13.77 -2.56 -0.04
C ALA A 50 13.80 -4.08 -0.26
N GLY A 51 13.47 -4.52 -1.47
CA GLY A 51 13.42 -5.94 -1.86
C GLY A 51 12.18 -6.71 -1.39
N ALA A 52 11.25 -6.07 -0.66
CA ALA A 52 9.96 -6.63 -0.33
C ALA A 52 8.92 -6.41 -1.45
N MET A 53 7.76 -7.05 -1.30
CA MET A 53 6.60 -6.76 -2.17
C MET A 53 6.20 -5.28 -2.06
N PRO A 54 5.75 -4.66 -3.16
CA PRO A 54 5.32 -3.27 -3.15
C PRO A 54 4.08 -3.08 -2.26
N GLY A 55 3.95 -1.89 -1.69
CA GLY A 55 2.72 -1.48 -1.02
C GLY A 55 1.61 -1.25 -2.04
N ILE A 56 0.44 -1.85 -1.82
CA ILE A 56 -0.72 -1.69 -2.71
C ILE A 56 -1.61 -0.58 -2.17
N VAL A 57 -1.89 0.40 -3.03
CA VAL A 57 -2.81 1.50 -2.78
C VAL A 57 -4.09 1.28 -3.57
N GLU A 58 -5.18 1.11 -2.83
CA GLU A 58 -6.51 0.87 -3.39
C GLU A 58 -7.17 2.18 -3.85
N PRO A 59 -7.98 2.16 -4.92
CA PRO A 59 -8.76 3.30 -5.36
C PRO A 59 -9.62 3.88 -4.25
N THR A 60 -9.58 5.21 -4.09
CA THR A 60 -10.41 5.98 -3.15
C THR A 60 -10.16 5.75 -1.66
N ILE A 61 -9.42 4.71 -1.25
CA ILE A 61 -9.13 4.41 0.16
C ILE A 61 -8.14 5.46 0.71
N VAL A 62 -8.50 6.10 1.82
CA VAL A 62 -7.67 7.10 2.49
C VAL A 62 -6.45 6.47 3.17
N HIS A 63 -5.28 7.01 2.84
CA HIS A 63 -4.00 6.54 3.33
C HIS A 63 -2.97 7.68 3.36
N HIS A 64 -1.82 7.42 3.96
CA HIS A 64 -0.63 8.27 3.87
C HIS A 64 0.65 7.46 4.05
N VAL A 65 1.79 8.09 3.80
CA VAL A 65 3.11 7.50 4.03
C VAL A 65 3.97 8.35 4.95
N GLU A 66 4.93 7.70 5.63
CA GLU A 66 5.89 8.35 6.51
C GLU A 66 7.28 7.71 6.28
N PRO A 67 8.29 8.49 5.85
CA PRO A 67 9.68 8.03 5.82
C PRO A 67 10.15 7.54 7.19
N VAL A 68 10.81 6.38 7.23
CA VAL A 68 11.43 5.86 8.45
C VAL A 68 12.95 6.02 8.31
N GLY A 69 13.43 7.22 8.60
CA GLY A 69 14.83 7.61 8.33
C GLY A 69 15.10 7.83 6.84
N ALA A 70 16.33 7.57 6.41
CA ALA A 70 16.73 7.70 5.01
C ALA A 70 16.00 6.66 4.14
N VAL A 71 15.34 7.13 3.08
CA VAL A 71 14.53 6.28 2.19
C VAL A 71 14.66 6.73 0.75
N LEU A 72 14.53 5.80 -0.19
CA LEU A 72 14.30 6.13 -1.59
C LEU A 72 13.18 5.23 -2.11
N PHE A 73 12.11 5.84 -2.60
CA PHE A 73 10.94 5.11 -3.09
C PHE A 73 10.30 5.78 -4.30
N GLN A 74 9.38 5.10 -4.94
CA GLN A 74 8.54 5.65 -6.01
C GLN A 74 7.12 5.13 -5.90
N VAL A 75 6.21 5.84 -6.57
CA VAL A 75 4.81 5.45 -6.68
C VAL A 75 4.46 5.34 -8.15
N GLU A 76 3.95 4.18 -8.55
CA GLU A 76 3.43 3.92 -9.90
C GLU A 76 1.90 3.92 -9.85
N PHE A 77 1.25 4.56 -10.83
CA PHE A 77 -0.20 4.63 -10.90
C PHE A 77 -0.73 3.82 -12.07
N PHE A 78 -1.73 2.99 -11.79
CA PHE A 78 -2.38 2.13 -12.75
C PHE A 78 -3.86 2.48 -12.86
N ARG A 79 -4.39 2.36 -14.07
CA ARG A 79 -5.83 2.38 -14.34
C ARG A 79 -6.14 1.20 -15.23
N THR A 80 -7.27 0.54 -15.01
CA THR A 80 -7.76 -0.44 -15.98
C THR A 80 -8.03 0.27 -17.30
N ALA A 81 -7.36 -0.16 -18.38
CA ALA A 81 -7.74 0.26 -19.71
C ALA A 81 -9.19 -0.20 -19.93
N ALA A 82 -10.11 0.73 -20.19
CA ALA A 82 -11.50 0.38 -20.42
C ALA A 82 -11.56 -0.57 -21.63
N GLY A 83 -11.80 -1.86 -21.36
CA GLY A 83 -11.98 -2.91 -22.35
C GLY A 83 -10.90 -4.00 -22.32
N ILE A 84 -11.33 -5.19 -21.86
CA ILE A 84 -10.84 -6.56 -22.16
C ILE A 84 -10.19 -7.35 -20.98
N ILE A 85 -11.01 -8.29 -20.45
CA ILE A 85 -10.86 -9.54 -19.63
C ILE A 85 -10.67 -9.50 -18.09
N PRO A 86 -11.07 -10.55 -17.32
CA PRO A 86 -11.96 -10.45 -16.17
C PRO A 86 -11.22 -10.48 -14.82
N LEU A 87 -11.69 -9.67 -13.88
CA LEU A 87 -11.17 -9.46 -12.52
C LEU A 87 -11.09 -10.71 -11.64
N CYS A 88 -11.76 -11.80 -12.03
CA CYS A 88 -11.99 -12.96 -11.16
C CYS A 88 -10.69 -13.62 -10.63
N ARG A 89 -9.58 -13.65 -11.38
CA ARG A 89 -8.37 -14.34 -10.91
C ARG A 89 -7.50 -13.51 -9.96
N PHE A 90 -7.45 -12.19 -10.11
CA PHE A 90 -6.55 -11.33 -9.31
C PHE A 90 -7.23 -10.73 -8.08
N GLU A 91 -8.53 -10.42 -8.14
CA GLU A 91 -9.29 -10.07 -6.93
C GLU A 91 -9.40 -11.27 -5.98
N GLU A 92 -9.68 -12.48 -6.50
CA GLU A 92 -9.67 -13.69 -5.67
C GLU A 92 -8.29 -13.96 -5.07
N LEU A 93 -7.19 -13.69 -5.79
CA LEU A 93 -5.84 -13.83 -5.26
C LEU A 93 -5.56 -12.79 -4.18
N ALA A 94 -5.87 -11.51 -4.40
CA ALA A 94 -5.66 -10.45 -3.43
C ALA A 94 -6.51 -10.66 -2.17
N GLU A 95 -7.79 -11.03 -2.31
CA GLU A 95 -8.65 -11.39 -1.18
C GLU A 95 -8.16 -12.64 -0.45
N ARG A 96 -7.72 -13.67 -1.19
CA ARG A 96 -7.18 -14.90 -0.61
C ARG A 96 -5.87 -14.65 0.12
N GLU A 97 -4.95 -13.86 -0.44
CA GLU A 97 -3.68 -13.52 0.20
C GLU A 97 -3.90 -12.65 1.43
N ASN A 98 -4.77 -11.64 1.36
CA ASN A 98 -5.16 -10.84 2.51
C ASN A 98 -5.83 -11.70 3.60
N ARG A 99 -6.67 -12.67 3.23
CA ARG A 99 -7.30 -13.61 4.17
C ARG A 99 -6.29 -14.58 4.80
N LEU A 100 -5.33 -15.09 4.03
CA LEU A 100 -4.28 -16.00 4.53
C LEU A 100 -3.31 -15.27 5.45
N LEU A 101 -2.99 -14.01 5.16
CA LEU A 101 -2.18 -13.15 6.02
C LEU A 101 -2.92 -12.81 7.33
N ALA A 102 -4.22 -12.49 7.25
CA ALA A 102 -5.07 -12.27 8.43
C ALA A 102 -5.16 -13.52 9.33
N GLN A 103 -5.21 -14.72 8.74
CA GLN A 103 -5.22 -15.99 9.48
C GLN A 103 -3.86 -16.35 10.08
N LYS A 104 -2.74 -15.98 9.43
CA LYS A 104 -1.38 -16.22 9.97
C LYS A 104 -1.01 -15.31 11.14
N ILE A 105 -1.69 -14.17 11.30
CA ILE A 105 -1.40 -13.18 12.36
C ILE A 105 -2.19 -13.48 13.65
N THR A 106 -3.11 -14.45 13.66
CA THR A 106 -3.82 -14.83 14.88
C THR A 106 -3.06 -15.92 15.66
N TYR A 107 -2.35 -15.47 16.72
CA TYR A 107 -1.78 -16.19 17.88
C TYR A 107 -0.35 -16.79 17.80
N THR A 108 0.57 -16.19 18.56
CA THR A 108 1.17 -16.88 19.72
C THR A 108 0.91 -16.03 20.96
N LYS A 109 0.01 -16.49 21.84
CA LYS A 109 -0.15 -15.97 23.20
C LYS A 109 1.02 -16.52 24.02
N ILE A 110 1.93 -15.67 24.46
CA ILE A 110 3.01 -16.07 25.37
C ILE A 110 2.71 -15.42 26.73
N GLN A 111 2.68 -16.26 27.77
CA GLN A 111 2.79 -15.82 29.17
C GLN A 111 4.21 -15.40 29.46
#